data_AF-A0A970VW56-F1
#
_entry.id   AF-A0A970VW56-F1
#
_cell.length_a   1.000
_cell.length_b   1.000
_cell.length_c   1.000
_cell.angle_alpha   90.00
_cell.angle_beta   90.00
_cell.angle_gamma   90.00
#
_symmetry.space_group_name_H-M   'P 1'
#
loop_
_entity.id
_entity.type
_entity.pdbx_description
1 polymer ?
#
loop_
_entity_poly.entity_id
_entity_poly.type
_entity_poly.pdbx_seq_one_letter_code
_entity_poly.pdbx_strand_id
1 'polypeptide(L)'
;MWLILGVASIFFAVMNIVRTLQNKDAKWFAFVSLALTALTLCAFYSDGAIRVVNEDWGGLMDIMPTMSKALWVCTIVSIAINSIPLFREKKL
;
A
#
# COMPACT_ATOMS: atom_id res chain seq x y z
N MET A 1 -12.47 -1.57 -6.30
CA MET A 1 -11.21 -1.88 -7.03
C MET A 1 -9.96 -1.58 -6.20
N TRP A 2 -9.99 -1.76 -4.88
CA TRP A 2 -8.83 -1.51 -4.00
C TRP A 2 -7.74 -2.58 -4.15
N LEU A 3 -8.11 -3.84 -4.45
CA LEU A 3 -7.17 -4.93 -4.70
C LEU A 3 -6.21 -4.65 -5.87
N ILE A 4 -6.68 -4.02 -6.94
CA ILE A 4 -5.86 -3.70 -8.12
C ILE A 4 -4.79 -2.67 -7.74
N LEU A 5 -5.16 -1.63 -6.99
CA LEU A 5 -4.23 -0.63 -6.47
C LEU A 5 -3.21 -1.28 -5.52
N GLY A 6 -3.68 -2.22 -4.68
CA GLY A 6 -2.83 -2.98 -3.76
C GLY A 6 -1.77 -3.80 -4.51
N VAL A 7 -2.18 -4.57 -5.53
CA VAL A 7 -1.28 -5.37 -6.37
C VAL A 7 -0.27 -4.48 -7.11
N ALA A 8 -0.74 -3.35 -7.66
CA ALA A 8 0.14 -2.37 -8.30
C ALA A 8 1.17 -1.82 -7.29
N SER A 9 0.75 -1.50 -6.07
CA SER A 9 1.66 -0.99 -5.03
C SER A 9 2.79 -1.97 -4.69
N ILE A 10 2.48 -3.28 -4.65
CA ILE A 10 3.45 -4.36 -4.43
C ILE A 10 4.43 -4.46 -5.59
N PHE A 11 3.94 -4.41 -6.83
CA PHE A 11 4.80 -4.43 -8.01
C PHE A 11 5.84 -3.30 -7.98
N PHE A 12 5.40 -2.07 -7.69
CA PHE A 12 6.29 -0.92 -7.54
C PHE A 12 7.24 -1.04 -6.33
N ALA A 13 6.80 -1.64 -5.23
CA ALA A 13 7.67 -1.91 -4.06
C ALA A 13 8.81 -2.88 -4.41
N VAL A 14 8.51 -3.94 -5.17
CA VAL A 14 9.54 -4.88 -5.65
C VAL A 14 10.53 -4.18 -6.58
N MET A 15 10.05 -3.36 -7.52
CA MET A 15 10.93 -2.55 -8.38
C MET A 15 11.83 -1.61 -7.58
N ASN A 16 11.28 -0.97 -6.53
CA ASN A 16 12.03 -0.12 -5.61
C ASN A 16 13.18 -0.90 -4.95
N ILE A 17 12.91 -2.09 -4.39
CA ILE A 17 13.94 -2.94 -3.77
C ILE A 17 15.02 -3.33 -4.79
N VAL A 18 14.63 -3.80 -5.99
CA VAL A 18 15.59 -4.23 -7.03
C VAL A 18 16.50 -3.08 -7.45
N ARG A 19 15.95 -1.88 -7.68
CA ARG A 19 16.72 -0.68 -8.04
C ARG A 19 17.66 -0.26 -6.91
N THR A 20 17.17 -0.31 -5.67
CA THR A 20 17.95 0.01 -4.47
C THR A 20 19.14 -0.94 -4.32
N LEU A 21 18.96 -2.25 -4.54
CA LEU A 21 20.02 -3.24 -4.51
C LEU A 21 21.06 -3.04 -5.63
N GLN A 22 20.64 -2.53 -6.79
CA GLN A 22 21.52 -2.14 -7.90
C GLN A 22 22.23 -0.79 -7.69
N ASN A 23 22.09 -0.15 -6.52
CA ASN A 23 22.58 1.21 -6.23
C ASN A 23 22.13 2.26 -7.26
N LYS A 24 20.94 2.06 -7.85
CA LYS A 24 20.30 3.03 -8.75
C LYS A 24 19.28 3.86 -7.98
N ASP A 25 18.96 5.04 -8.49
CA ASP A 25 17.87 5.84 -7.92
C ASP A 25 16.54 5.06 -7.99
N ALA A 26 15.94 4.91 -6.82
CA ALA A 26 14.69 4.18 -6.60
C ALA A 26 13.59 5.08 -6.02
N LYS A 27 13.86 6.39 -5.79
CA LYS A 27 12.93 7.32 -5.15
C LYS A 27 11.57 7.41 -5.84
N TRP A 28 11.58 7.44 -7.17
CA TRP A 28 10.35 7.47 -7.97
C TRP A 28 9.50 6.21 -7.75
N PHE A 29 10.11 5.02 -7.75
CA PHE A 29 9.40 3.78 -7.49
C PHE A 29 8.87 3.72 -6.05
N ALA A 30 9.66 4.23 -5.10
CA ALA A 30 9.26 4.32 -3.69
C ALA A 30 8.04 5.23 -3.50
N PHE A 31 8.05 6.41 -4.12
CA PHE A 31 6.93 7.35 -4.09
C PHE A 31 5.67 6.75 -4.71
N VAL A 32 5.78 6.17 -5.91
CA VAL A 32 4.64 5.56 -6.61
C VAL A 32 4.05 4.40 -5.81
N SER A 33 4.90 3.53 -5.24
CA SER A 33 4.45 2.42 -4.39
C SER A 33 3.67 2.92 -3.17
N LEU A 34 4.17 3.94 -2.48
CA LEU A 34 3.55 4.49 -1.27
C LEU A 34 2.25 5.26 -1.60
N ALA A 35 2.21 5.99 -2.71
CA ALA A 35 1.00 6.64 -3.21
C ALA A 35 -0.11 5.62 -3.56
N LEU A 36 0.24 4.52 -4.24
CA LEU A 36 -0.71 3.45 -4.53
C LEU A 36 -1.17 2.72 -3.26
N THR A 37 -0.30 2.57 -2.26
CA THR A 37 -0.67 2.04 -0.94
C THR A 37 -1.72 2.94 -0.27
N ALA A 38 -1.52 4.27 -0.30
CA ALA A 38 -2.47 5.23 0.26
C ALA A 38 -3.81 5.21 -0.49
N LEU A 39 -3.79 5.20 -1.83
CA LEU A 39 -5.01 5.10 -2.64
C LEU A 39 -5.75 3.78 -2.40
N THR A 40 -5.04 2.69 -2.14
CA THR A 40 -5.64 1.40 -1.75
C THR A 40 -6.44 1.52 -0.46
N LEU A 41 -5.88 2.17 0.57
CA LEU A 41 -6.58 2.42 1.83
C LEU A 41 -7.81 3.31 1.63
N CYS A 42 -7.66 4.42 0.90
CA CYS A 42 -8.79 5.31 0.59
C CYS A 42 -9.91 4.57 -0.15
N ALA A 43 -9.56 3.76 -1.15
CA ALA A 43 -10.54 2.97 -1.90
C ALA A 43 -11.21 1.89 -1.03
N PHE A 44 -10.46 1.24 -0.13
CA PHE A 44 -11.00 0.24 0.79
C PHE A 44 -11.99 0.86 1.79
N TYR A 45 -11.61 1.96 2.45
CA TYR A 45 -12.51 2.63 3.39
C TYR A 45 -13.72 3.28 2.69
N SER A 46 -13.55 3.79 1.46
CA SER A 46 -14.68 4.27 0.66
C SER A 46 -15.65 3.13 0.29
N ASP A 47 -15.16 1.92 0.00
CA ASP A 47 -16.02 0.74 -0.21
C ASP A 47 -16.82 0.42 1.05
N GLY A 48 -16.17 0.46 2.22
CA GLY A 48 -16.83 0.31 3.51
C GLY A 48 -17.92 1.35 3.78
N ALA A 49 -17.65 2.63 3.48
CA ALA A 49 -18.62 3.69 3.65
C ALA A 49 -19.84 3.50 2.73
N ILE A 50 -19.64 3.07 1.48
CA ILE A 50 -20.73 2.75 0.55
C ILE A 50 -21.58 1.59 1.08
N ARG A 51 -20.97 0.56 1.67
CA ARG A 51 -21.71 -0.56 2.29
C ARG A 51 -22.57 -0.11 3.47
N VAL A 52 -22.08 0.82 4.30
CA VAL A 52 -22.88 1.42 5.37
C VAL A 52 -24.08 2.16 4.81
N VAL A 53 -23.89 2.98 3.76
CA VAL A 53 -24.98 3.72 3.10
C VAL A 53 -26.01 2.78 2.47
N ASN A 54 -25.56 1.64 1.93
CA ASN A 54 -26.43 0.64 1.33
C ASN A 54 -27.00 -0.37 2.34
N GLU A 55 -26.76 -0.18 3.64
CA GLU A 55 -27.17 -1.10 4.72
C GLU A 55 -26.69 -2.56 4.52
N ASP A 56 -25.57 -2.74 3.80
CA ASP A 56 -24.92 -4.04 3.61
C ASP A 56 -24.05 -4.39 4.83
N TRP A 57 -24.70 -4.57 5.97
CA TRP A 57 -24.04 -4.90 7.23
C TRP A 57 -23.35 -6.26 7.18
N GLY A 58 -23.95 -7.22 6.48
CA GLY A 58 -23.38 -8.56 6.27
C GLY A 58 -22.03 -8.48 5.56
N GLY A 59 -22.00 -7.85 4.38
CA GLY A 59 -20.74 -7.69 3.63
C GLY A 59 -19.71 -6.83 4.39
N LEU A 60 -20.17 -5.83 5.15
CA LEU A 60 -19.29 -5.04 6.00
C LEU A 60 -18.65 -5.87 7.13
N MET A 61 -19.44 -6.70 7.82
CA MET A 61 -18.96 -7.57 8.90
C MET A 61 -18.03 -8.67 8.40
N ASP A 62 -18.24 -9.19 7.19
CA ASP A 62 -17.38 -10.22 6.61
C ASP A 62 -16.01 -9.67 6.17
N ILE A 63 -15.98 -8.46 5.60
CA ILE A 63 -14.78 -7.92 4.97
C ILE A 63 -13.98 -7.02 5.91
N MET A 64 -14.63 -6.09 6.59
CA MET A 64 -13.97 -4.99 7.30
C MET A 64 -13.02 -5.47 8.41
N PRO A 65 -13.41 -6.39 9.31
CA PRO A 65 -12.57 -6.77 10.45
C PRO A 65 -11.26 -7.44 10.04
N THR A 66 -11.31 -8.28 8.99
CA THR A 66 -10.16 -9.06 8.52
C THR A 66 -9.28 -8.20 7.61
N MET A 67 -9.88 -7.55 6.60
CA MET A 67 -9.11 -6.80 5.60
C MET A 67 -8.51 -5.51 6.16
N SER A 68 -9.16 -4.83 7.12
CA SER A 68 -8.57 -3.65 7.77
C SER A 68 -7.28 -4.00 8.50
N LYS A 69 -7.26 -5.11 9.24
CA LYS A 69 -6.06 -5.61 9.95
C LYS A 69 -4.95 -5.99 8.96
N ALA A 70 -5.29 -6.70 7.89
CA ALA A 70 -4.33 -7.07 6.86
C ALA A 70 -3.72 -5.84 6.18
N LEU A 71 -4.55 -4.85 5.82
CA LEU A 71 -4.10 -3.61 5.20
C LEU A 71 -3.19 -2.80 6.13
N TRP A 72 -3.46 -2.76 7.45
CA TRP A 72 -2.55 -2.16 8.41
C TRP A 72 -1.14 -2.76 8.37
N VAL A 73 -1.06 -4.09 8.39
CA VAL A 73 0.22 -4.80 8.30
C VAL A 73 0.91 -4.48 6.97
N CYS A 74 0.19 -4.57 5.85
CA CYS A 74 0.72 -4.23 4.52
C CYS A 74 1.21 -2.79 4.44
N THR A 75 0.51 -1.83 5.03
CA THR A 75 0.90 -0.42 5.04
C THR A 75 2.17 -0.20 5.85
N ILE A 76 2.30 -0.80 7.04
CA ILE A 76 3.53 -0.72 7.85
C ILE A 76 4.71 -1.28 7.06
N VAL A 77 4.54 -2.44 6.44
CA VAL A 77 5.58 -3.07 5.61
C VAL A 77 5.93 -2.18 4.40
N SER A 78 4.93 -1.62 3.73
CA SER A 78 5.13 -0.71 2.59
C SER A 78 5.91 0.55 2.99
N ILE A 79 5.58 1.16 4.14
CA ILE A 79 6.32 2.33 4.66
C ILE A 79 7.77 1.94 4.95
N ALA A 80 8.00 0.80 5.62
CA ALA A 80 9.35 0.33 5.94
C ALA A 80 10.19 0.12 4.67
N ILE A 81 9.65 -0.61 3.68
CA ILE A 81 10.33 -0.90 2.41
C ILE A 81 10.63 0.39 1.64
N ASN A 82 9.63 1.27 1.49
CA ASN A 82 9.77 2.49 0.72
C ASN A 82 10.63 3.56 1.40
N SER A 83 10.93 3.39 2.69
CA SER A 83 11.88 4.25 3.41
C SER A 83 13.34 3.84 3.22
N ILE A 84 13.64 2.61 2.77
CA ILE A 84 15.03 2.12 2.61
C ILE A 84 15.89 3.03 1.72
N PRO A 85 15.44 3.50 0.54
CA PRO A 85 16.25 4.36 -0.32
C PRO A 85 16.66 5.68 0.34
N LEU A 86 15.80 6.25 1.20
CA LEU A 86 16.05 7.51 1.91
C LEU A 86 17.24 7.42 2.87
N PHE A 87 17.47 6.25 3.47
CA PHE A 87 18.58 6.03 4.40
C PHE A 87 19.87 5.61 3.70
N ARG A 88 19.81 5.04 2.49
CA ARG A 88 20.99 4.63 1.71
C ARG A 88 21.75 5.80 1.10
N GLU A 89 21.09 6.90 0.76
CA GLU A 89 21.77 8.09 0.20
C GLU A 89 22.67 8.80 1.20
N LYS A 90 22.43 8.68 2.51
CA LYS A 90 23.26 9.32 3.55
C LYS A 90 24.57 8.59 3.85
N LYS A 91 24.93 7.57 3.08
CA LYS A 91 26.14 6.75 3.28
C LYS A 91 27.31 7.09 2.33
N LEU A 92 27.23 8.22 1.62
CA LEU A 92 28.30 8.78 0.80
C LEU A 92 28.85 10.06 1.44
#